data_AF-A0A7J4T7I0-F1
#
_entry.id   AF-A0A7J4T7I0-F1
#
_cell.length_a   1.000
_cell.length_b   1.000
_cell.length_c   1.000
_cell.angle_alpha   90.00
_cell.angle_beta   90.00
_cell.angle_gamma   90.00
#
_symmetry.space_group_name_H-M   'P 1'
#
loop_
_entity.id
_entity.type
_entity.pdbx_description
1 polymer ?
#
loop_
_entity_poly.entity_id
_entity_poly.type
_entity_poly.pdbx_seq_one_letter_code
_entity_poly.pdbx_strand_id
1 'polypeptide(L)'
;MSATYVQLDMPITQIHCLDEAIKACGGTWNRPEILIQIEQARENLSKADSTVDLINANHELARLLKELTSAEPLNSIQFIIDGIQVSLTRNRGSYSTTNINNRNHNLSQIRKIMSNVQSKYHLGVKKLQKEISATLQRLEEQKDILSSEQLEMERLRLQNEKLALDNANKQRVVEVTKELEQKLAARGFEIRKRMIGKKIVYQAVRR
;
A
#
# COMPACT_ATOMS: atom_id res chain seq x y z
N MET A 1 -18.73 -23.85 -13.94
CA MET A 1 -17.57 -23.21 -14.57
C MET A 1 -16.66 -22.68 -13.47
N SER A 2 -15.43 -23.18 -13.38
CA SER A 2 -14.48 -22.80 -12.32
C SER A 2 -13.69 -21.56 -12.74
N ALA A 3 -14.03 -20.40 -12.18
CA ALA A 3 -13.18 -19.23 -12.28
C ALA A 3 -12.00 -19.42 -11.31
N THR A 4 -10.83 -19.78 -11.84
CA THR A 4 -9.60 -19.86 -11.06
C THR A 4 -9.09 -18.45 -10.82
N TYR A 5 -9.60 -17.80 -9.78
CA TYR A 5 -9.07 -16.53 -9.30
C TYR A 5 -7.66 -16.80 -8.76
N VAL A 6 -6.64 -16.19 -9.38
CA VAL A 6 -5.34 -16.05 -8.72
C VAL A 6 -5.54 -14.98 -7.66
N GLN A 7 -5.95 -15.40 -6.47
CA GLN A 7 -5.99 -14.54 -5.31
C GLN A 7 -4.54 -14.30 -4.91
N LEU A 8 -4.06 -13.10 -5.22
CA LEU A 8 -2.82 -12.58 -4.69
C LEU A 8 -2.86 -12.72 -3.16
N ASP A 9 -1.90 -13.43 -2.55
CA ASP A 9 -1.79 -13.70 -1.11
C ASP A 9 -1.90 -12.44 -0.23
N MET A 10 -1.61 -11.27 -0.78
CA MET A 10 -2.10 -10.01 -0.26
C MET A 10 -2.53 -9.05 -1.37
N PRO A 11 -3.64 -8.32 -1.17
CA PRO A 11 -4.02 -7.21 -2.02
C PRO A 11 -2.98 -6.09 -1.91
N ILE A 12 -2.57 -5.54 -3.05
CA ILE A 12 -1.74 -4.35 -3.10
C ILE A 12 -2.58 -3.17 -2.64
N THR A 13 -2.21 -2.54 -1.53
CA THR A 13 -2.93 -1.40 -0.93
C THR A 13 -2.12 -0.10 -0.97
N GLN A 14 -0.81 -0.21 -1.22
CA GLN A 14 0.11 0.93 -1.26
C GLN A 14 0.79 1.03 -2.61
N ILE A 15 0.53 2.12 -3.32
CA ILE A 15 0.97 2.28 -4.69
C ILE A 15 2.49 2.54 -4.77
N HIS A 16 3.07 3.18 -3.75
CA HIS A 16 4.52 3.39 -3.66
C HIS A 16 5.29 2.07 -3.47
N CYS A 17 4.83 1.19 -2.57
CA CYS A 17 5.47 -0.12 -2.42
C CYS A 17 5.27 -1.02 -3.64
N LEU A 18 4.17 -0.86 -4.39
CA LEU A 18 3.97 -1.55 -5.65
C LEU A 18 4.98 -1.08 -6.70
N ASP A 19 5.16 0.22 -6.78
CA ASP A 19 6.04 0.88 -7.70
C ASP A 19 7.51 0.45 -7.51
N GLU A 20 7.99 0.41 -6.26
CA GLU A 20 9.29 -0.16 -5.92
C GLU A 20 9.38 -1.65 -6.25
N ALA A 21 8.32 -2.41 -6.04
CA ALA A 21 8.29 -3.84 -6.35
C ALA A 21 8.36 -4.11 -7.86
N ILE A 22 7.65 -3.32 -8.68
CA ILE A 22 7.70 -3.39 -10.15
C ILE A 22 9.11 -3.05 -10.63
N LYS A 23 9.70 -1.94 -10.14
CA LYS A 23 11.09 -1.57 -10.45
C LYS A 23 12.08 -2.68 -10.08
N ALA A 24 11.95 -3.25 -8.88
CA ALA A 24 12.83 -4.33 -8.42
C ALA A 24 12.71 -5.62 -9.25
N CYS A 25 11.61 -5.78 -9.98
CA CYS A 25 11.40 -6.86 -10.95
C CYS A 25 11.80 -6.46 -12.38
N GLY A 26 12.43 -5.31 -12.60
CA GLY A 26 12.82 -4.83 -13.93
C GLY A 26 11.65 -4.32 -14.77
N GLY A 27 10.52 -4.02 -14.14
CA GLY A 27 9.30 -3.63 -14.83
C GLY A 27 9.18 -2.13 -15.10
N THR A 28 8.42 -1.79 -16.13
CA THR A 28 8.07 -0.42 -16.49
C THR A 28 6.56 -0.23 -16.49
N TRP A 29 6.08 0.95 -16.09
CA TRP A 29 4.66 1.27 -16.05
C TRP A 29 4.43 2.77 -16.14
N ASN A 30 3.20 3.16 -16.49
CA ASN A 30 2.84 4.58 -16.53
C ASN A 30 2.60 5.09 -15.09
N ARG A 31 3.65 5.66 -14.52
CA ARG A 31 3.69 6.13 -13.13
C ARG A 31 2.88 7.41 -12.94
N PRO A 32 2.04 7.50 -11.90
CA PRO A 32 1.47 8.78 -11.47
C PRO A 32 2.56 9.80 -11.15
N GLU A 33 2.36 11.04 -11.58
CA GLU A 33 3.30 12.15 -11.37
C GLU A 33 3.67 12.34 -9.89
N ILE A 34 2.69 12.19 -9.00
CA ILE A 34 2.89 12.31 -7.55
C ILE A 34 3.94 11.32 -7.00
N LEU A 35 4.10 10.13 -7.60
CA LEU A 35 5.13 9.18 -7.19
C LEU A 35 6.52 9.62 -7.63
N ILE A 36 6.62 10.23 -8.81
CA ILE A 36 7.87 10.80 -9.32
C ILE A 36 8.30 11.96 -8.42
N GLN A 37 7.36 12.83 -8.05
CA GLN A 37 7.59 13.94 -7.13
C GLN A 37 8.03 13.46 -5.73
N ILE A 38 7.44 12.37 -5.21
CA ILE A 38 7.85 11.76 -3.94
C ILE A 38 9.29 11.21 -4.02
N GLU A 39 9.66 10.55 -5.12
CA GLU A 39 11.04 10.08 -5.32
C GLU A 39 12.03 11.23 -5.33
N GLN A 40 11.73 12.30 -6.07
CA GLN A 40 12.56 13.51 -6.11
C GLN A 40 12.65 14.18 -4.73
N ALA A 41 11.53 14.27 -3.99
CA ALA A 41 11.53 14.82 -2.65
C ALA A 41 12.37 14.00 -1.67
N ARG A 42 12.37 12.66 -1.79
CA ARG A 42 13.26 11.77 -1.01
C ARG A 42 14.73 11.98 -1.38
N GLU A 43 15.04 12.12 -2.67
CA GLU A 43 16.40 12.39 -3.13
C GLU A 43 16.90 13.75 -2.64
N ASN A 44 16.08 14.79 -2.73
CA ASN A 44 16.38 16.13 -2.21
C ASN A 44 16.62 16.10 -0.70
N LEU A 45 15.80 15.36 0.05
CA LEU A 45 16.01 15.17 1.48
C LEU A 45 17.34 14.46 1.79
N SER A 46 17.74 13.49 0.96
CA SER A 46 19.02 12.79 1.13
C SER A 46 20.26 13.64 0.81
N LYS A 47 20.09 14.70 0.02
CA LYS A 47 21.15 15.64 -0.39
C LYS A 47 21.12 16.97 0.37
N ALA A 48 20.22 17.12 1.32
CA ALA A 48 20.06 18.36 2.07
C ALA A 48 21.19 18.48 3.11
N ASP A 49 22.06 19.47 2.91
CA ASP A 49 23.25 19.67 3.74
C ASP A 49 23.06 20.70 4.86
N SER A 50 22.09 21.60 4.70
CA SER A 50 21.76 22.61 5.72
C SER A 50 20.49 22.27 6.48
N THR A 51 20.39 22.76 7.72
CA THR A 51 19.19 22.63 8.55
C THR A 51 17.94 23.17 7.85
N VAL A 52 18.07 24.29 7.15
CA VAL A 52 16.94 24.93 6.44
C VAL A 52 16.51 24.08 5.25
N ASP A 53 17.46 23.53 4.49
CA ASP A 53 17.15 22.65 3.36
C ASP A 53 16.50 21.35 3.82
N LEU A 54 16.96 20.79 4.95
CA LEU A 54 16.34 19.61 5.57
C LEU A 54 14.89 19.88 5.98
N ILE A 55 14.61 21.04 6.59
CA ILE A 55 13.24 21.41 6.98
C ILE A 55 12.35 21.56 5.74
N ASN A 56 12.83 22.27 4.72
CA ASN A 56 12.09 22.48 3.48
C ASN A 56 11.82 21.16 2.74
N ALA A 57 12.83 20.30 2.60
CA ALA A 57 12.69 19.00 1.97
C ALA A 57 11.72 18.08 2.74
N ASN A 58 11.76 18.11 4.07
CA ASN A 58 10.79 17.39 4.90
C ASN A 58 9.38 17.92 4.74
N HIS A 59 9.19 19.24 4.67
CA HIS A 59 7.88 19.86 4.48
C HIS A 59 7.27 19.44 3.13
N GLU A 60 8.07 19.49 2.08
CA GLU A 60 7.63 19.11 0.73
C GLU A 60 7.29 17.62 0.65
N LEU A 61 8.12 16.75 1.24
CA LEU A 61 7.82 15.32 1.30
C LEU A 61 6.55 15.03 2.12
N ALA A 62 6.37 15.69 3.26
CA ALA A 62 5.17 15.55 4.10
C ALA A 62 3.91 16.01 3.36
N ARG A 63 4.00 17.09 2.58
CA ARG A 63 2.92 17.61 1.72
C ARG A 63 2.52 16.59 0.66
N LEU A 64 3.48 16.08 -0.10
CA LEU A 64 3.24 15.10 -1.17
C LEU A 64 2.67 13.79 -0.63
N LEU A 65 3.16 13.31 0.52
CA LEU A 65 2.61 12.11 1.18
C LEU A 65 1.15 12.33 1.61
N LYS A 66 0.82 13.50 2.15
CA LYS A 66 -0.57 13.85 2.52
C LYS A 66 -1.47 13.93 1.29
N GLU A 67 -0.97 14.49 0.20
CA GLU A 67 -1.69 14.53 -1.08
C GLU A 67 -1.95 13.11 -1.61
N LEU A 68 -0.95 12.21 -1.55
CA LEU A 68 -1.11 10.80 -1.91
C LEU A 68 -2.18 10.10 -1.05
N THR A 69 -2.27 10.41 0.25
CA THR A 69 -3.32 9.83 1.12
C THR A 69 -4.73 10.31 0.79
N SER A 70 -4.82 11.51 0.20
CA SER A 70 -6.09 12.17 -0.12
C SER A 70 -6.53 11.88 -1.56
N ALA A 71 -5.60 11.45 -2.42
CA ALA A 71 -5.86 11.11 -3.80
C ALA A 71 -6.73 9.86 -3.93
N GLU A 72 -7.58 9.84 -4.96
CA GLU A 72 -8.35 8.64 -5.29
C GLU A 72 -7.41 7.52 -5.77
N PRO A 73 -7.54 6.29 -5.26
CA PRO A 73 -6.65 5.21 -5.69
C PRO A 73 -7.00 4.76 -7.10
N LEU A 74 -5.99 4.54 -7.94
CA LEU A 74 -6.14 4.21 -9.35
C LEU A 74 -7.06 3.00 -9.58
N ASN A 75 -7.98 3.08 -10.55
CA ASN A 75 -8.89 1.99 -10.88
C ASN A 75 -8.22 0.84 -11.65
N SER A 76 -7.13 1.12 -12.37
CA SER A 76 -6.35 0.12 -13.08
C SER A 76 -4.88 0.51 -13.14
N ILE A 77 -4.01 -0.49 -13.11
CA ILE A 77 -2.56 -0.35 -13.20
C ILE A 77 -2.08 -1.30 -14.31
N GLN A 78 -1.30 -0.79 -15.26
CA GLN A 78 -0.73 -1.59 -16.34
C GLN A 78 0.78 -1.45 -16.32
N PHE A 79 1.49 -2.58 -16.31
CA PHE A 79 2.96 -2.62 -16.32
C PHE A 79 3.48 -3.73 -17.22
N ILE A 80 4.75 -3.63 -17.62
CA ILE A 80 5.45 -4.59 -18.46
C ILE A 80 6.66 -5.12 -17.69
N ILE A 81 6.79 -6.44 -17.58
CA ILE A 81 7.96 -7.14 -17.01
C ILE A 81 8.37 -8.23 -17.99
N ASP A 82 9.65 -8.30 -18.34
CA ASP A 82 10.19 -9.29 -19.29
C ASP A 82 9.42 -9.37 -20.63
N GLY A 83 8.96 -8.22 -21.13
CA GLY A 83 8.15 -8.13 -22.35
C GLY A 83 6.69 -8.58 -22.21
N ILE A 84 6.26 -8.97 -21.00
CA ILE A 84 4.90 -9.41 -20.70
C ILE A 84 4.13 -8.26 -20.05
N GLN A 85 3.07 -7.82 -20.72
CA GLN A 85 2.15 -6.82 -20.17
C GLN A 85 1.20 -7.48 -19.16
N VAL A 86 1.14 -6.89 -17.97
CA VAL A 86 0.24 -7.28 -16.88
C VAL A 86 -0.68 -6.10 -16.57
N SER A 87 -1.98 -6.37 -16.56
CA SER A 87 -3.01 -5.39 -16.19
C SER A 87 -3.67 -5.81 -14.90
N LEU A 88 -3.57 -4.94 -13.90
CA LEU A 88 -4.27 -5.04 -12.64
C LEU A 88 -5.47 -4.11 -12.65
N THR A 89 -6.61 -4.60 -12.23
CA THR A 89 -7.78 -3.78 -11.93
C THR A 89 -8.01 -3.75 -10.44
N ARG A 90 -8.37 -2.58 -9.96
CA ARG A 90 -8.78 -2.38 -8.59
C ARG A 90 -10.19 -2.93 -8.44
N ASN A 91 -10.32 -3.95 -7.62
CA ASN A 91 -11.59 -4.52 -7.21
C ASN A 91 -11.58 -4.61 -5.69
N ARG A 92 -12.60 -4.02 -5.05
CA ARG A 92 -12.80 -4.10 -3.60
C ARG A 92 -11.55 -3.73 -2.77
N GLY A 93 -10.91 -2.62 -3.13
CA GLY A 93 -9.75 -2.10 -2.39
C GLY A 93 -8.45 -2.86 -2.63
N SER A 94 -8.44 -3.76 -3.62
CA SER A 94 -7.30 -4.57 -4.00
C SER A 94 -7.05 -4.54 -5.49
N TYR A 95 -5.79 -4.51 -5.89
CA TYR A 95 -5.42 -4.77 -7.28
C TYR A 95 -5.39 -6.28 -7.53
N SER A 96 -6.05 -6.72 -8.60
CA SER A 96 -6.08 -8.12 -9.05
C SER A 96 -5.86 -8.18 -10.56
N THR A 97 -5.30 -9.28 -11.06
CA THR A 97 -5.14 -9.46 -12.50
C THR A 97 -6.49 -9.73 -13.15
N THR A 98 -6.87 -8.89 -14.11
CA THR A 98 -8.14 -9.02 -14.82
C THR A 98 -8.01 -10.05 -15.94
N ASN A 99 -8.90 -11.04 -15.98
CA ASN A 99 -9.06 -12.01 -17.07
C ASN A 99 -7.78 -12.72 -17.54
N ILE A 100 -7.40 -13.73 -16.78
CA ILE A 100 -6.64 -14.88 -17.28
C ILE A 100 -7.58 -15.71 -18.19
N ASN A 101 -7.86 -15.22 -19.40
CA ASN A 101 -8.52 -16.07 -20.39
C ASN A 101 -7.55 -17.21 -20.74
N ASN A 102 -8.04 -18.46 -20.62
CA ASN A 102 -7.31 -19.74 -20.83
C ASN A 102 -6.63 -19.91 -22.21
N ARG A 103 -6.57 -18.87 -23.06
CA ARG A 103 -5.97 -18.91 -24.40
C ARG A 103 -4.52 -18.39 -24.45
N ASN A 104 -3.97 -17.85 -23.37
CA ASN A 104 -2.62 -17.31 -23.37
C ASN A 104 -1.59 -18.32 -22.85
N HIS A 105 -0.62 -18.71 -23.69
CA HIS A 105 0.54 -19.54 -23.32
C HIS A 105 1.40 -18.95 -22.17
N ASN A 106 1.15 -17.71 -21.75
CA ASN A 106 1.98 -16.98 -20.79
C ASN A 106 1.39 -16.96 -19.36
N LEU A 107 0.36 -17.76 -19.06
CA LEU A 107 -0.29 -17.75 -17.74
C LEU A 107 0.61 -18.19 -16.59
N SER A 108 1.48 -19.18 -16.82
CA SER A 108 2.48 -19.60 -15.84
C SER A 108 3.50 -18.49 -15.57
N GLN A 109 3.91 -17.77 -16.63
CA GLN A 109 4.84 -16.65 -16.53
C GLN A 109 4.22 -15.46 -15.79
N ILE A 110 2.98 -15.08 -16.11
CA ILE A 110 2.25 -14.01 -15.40
C ILE A 110 2.10 -14.35 -13.92
N ARG A 111 1.79 -15.61 -13.57
CA ARG A 111 1.75 -16.04 -12.16
C ARG A 111 3.10 -15.92 -11.47
N LYS A 112 4.19 -16.29 -12.15
CA LYS A 112 5.55 -16.16 -11.62
C LYS A 112 5.93 -14.68 -11.40
N ILE A 113 5.65 -13.82 -12.37
CA ILE A 113 5.85 -12.37 -12.27
C ILE A 113 5.07 -11.81 -11.08
N MET A 114 3.78 -12.12 -10.97
CA MET A 114 2.94 -11.64 -9.88
C MET A 114 3.42 -12.12 -8.52
N SER A 115 3.81 -13.39 -8.38
CA SER A 115 4.37 -13.92 -7.14
C SER A 115 5.64 -13.18 -6.72
N ASN A 116 6.54 -12.89 -7.68
CA ASN A 116 7.75 -12.11 -7.42
C ASN A 116 7.44 -10.68 -6.99
N VAL A 117 6.57 -9.98 -7.73
CA VAL A 117 6.14 -8.60 -7.40
C VAL A 117 5.52 -8.56 -6.00
N GLN A 118 4.67 -9.53 -5.66
CA GLN A 118 4.07 -9.61 -4.33
C GLN A 118 5.09 -9.84 -3.21
N SER A 119 6.05 -10.73 -3.43
CA SER A 119 7.12 -10.99 -2.44
C SER A 119 7.93 -9.72 -2.17
N LYS A 120 8.30 -8.99 -3.23
CA LYS A 120 9.01 -7.71 -3.12
C LYS A 120 8.15 -6.63 -2.46
N TYR A 121 6.88 -6.54 -2.84
CA TYR A 121 5.91 -5.64 -2.22
C TYR A 121 5.80 -5.88 -0.70
N HIS A 122 5.66 -7.13 -0.28
CA HIS A 122 5.57 -7.50 1.14
C HIS A 122 6.81 -7.11 1.93
N LEU A 123 7.99 -7.35 1.35
CA LEU A 123 9.25 -6.94 1.94
C LEU A 123 9.34 -5.41 2.07
N GLY A 124 8.92 -4.67 1.05
CA GLY A 124 8.87 -3.20 1.06
C GLY A 124 7.98 -2.66 2.18
N VAL A 125 6.74 -3.15 2.28
CA VAL A 125 5.79 -2.74 3.33
C VAL A 125 6.35 -3.02 4.73
N LYS A 126 6.94 -4.21 4.96
CA LYS A 126 7.54 -4.55 6.26
C LYS A 126 8.72 -3.66 6.62
N LYS A 127 9.60 -3.37 5.66
CA LYS A 127 10.75 -2.49 5.89
C LYS A 127 10.28 -1.08 6.26
N LEU A 128 9.35 -0.54 5.48
CA LEU A 128 8.81 0.80 5.68
C LEU A 128 8.09 0.93 7.03
N GLN A 129 7.30 -0.07 7.44
CA GLN A 129 6.71 -0.11 8.78
C GLN A 129 7.75 -0.12 9.91
N LYS A 130 8.84 -0.89 9.73
CA LYS A 130 9.93 -0.96 10.71
C LYS A 130 10.69 0.37 10.79
N GLU A 131 10.97 0.97 9.65
CA GLU A 131 11.66 2.27 9.55
C GLU A 131 10.85 3.38 10.20
N ILE A 132 9.54 3.48 9.91
CA ILE A 132 8.64 4.45 10.56
C ILE A 132 8.62 4.24 12.07
N SER A 133 8.51 2.99 12.54
CA SER A 133 8.46 2.71 13.97
C SER A 133 9.77 3.07 14.67
N ALA A 134 10.91 2.72 14.07
CA ALA A 134 12.23 3.02 14.62
C ALA A 134 12.55 4.52 14.61
N THR A 135 12.16 5.24 13.57
CA THR A 135 12.37 6.70 13.47
C THR A 135 11.48 7.47 14.44
N LEU A 136 10.21 7.09 14.60
CA LEU A 136 9.34 7.67 15.63
C LEU A 136 9.92 7.49 17.04
N GLN A 137 10.44 6.29 17.34
CA GLN A 137 11.07 6.02 18.63
C GLN A 137 12.34 6.89 18.84
N ARG A 138 13.21 6.99 17.82
CA ARG A 138 14.40 7.86 17.89
C ARG A 138 14.05 9.32 18.10
N LEU A 139 12.99 9.82 17.46
CA LEU A 139 12.52 11.20 17.68
C LEU A 139 12.04 11.44 19.11
N GLU A 140 11.39 10.44 19.72
CA GLU A 140 11.02 10.52 21.13
C GLU A 140 12.26 10.55 22.03
N GLU A 141 13.29 9.77 21.72
CA GLU A 141 14.56 9.72 22.45
C GLU A 141 15.42 10.99 22.25
N GLN A 142 15.33 11.64 21.08
CA GLN A 142 16.14 12.82 20.72
C GLN A 142 15.41 14.16 20.94
N LYS A 143 14.27 14.13 21.64
CA LYS A 143 13.40 15.30 21.83
C LYS A 143 14.09 16.50 22.46
N ASP A 144 15.06 16.26 23.32
CA ASP A 144 15.74 17.32 24.08
C ASP A 144 16.96 17.90 23.34
N ILE A 145 17.33 17.33 22.20
CA ILE A 145 18.55 17.68 21.43
C ILE A 145 18.20 18.34 20.08
N LEU A 146 17.08 17.96 19.47
CA LEU A 146 16.60 18.54 18.22
C LEU A 146 15.92 19.89 18.45
N SER A 147 15.99 20.79 17.48
CA SER A 147 15.18 22.01 17.54
C SER A 147 13.69 21.63 17.48
N SER A 148 12.84 22.41 18.16
CA SER A 148 11.39 22.14 18.21
C SER A 148 10.76 22.07 16.81
N GLU A 149 11.24 22.92 15.90
CA GLU A 149 10.78 22.97 14.51
C GLU A 149 11.19 21.71 13.72
N GLN A 150 12.43 21.24 13.87
CA GLN A 150 12.88 20.00 13.20
C GLN A 150 12.09 18.79 13.67
N LEU A 151 11.86 18.69 14.99
CA LEU A 151 11.14 17.57 15.58
C LEU A 151 9.67 17.55 15.16
N GLU A 152 9.01 18.71 15.14
CA GLU A 152 7.60 18.81 14.72
C GLU A 152 7.44 18.44 13.24
N MET A 153 8.36 18.89 12.38
CA MET A 153 8.33 18.60 10.95
C MET A 153 8.57 17.12 10.64
N GLU A 154 9.54 16.50 11.29
CA GLU A 154 9.80 15.08 11.06
C GLU A 154 8.67 14.20 11.62
N ARG A 155 8.08 14.61 12.74
CA ARG A 155 6.88 13.97 13.29
C ARG A 155 5.70 14.07 12.33
N LEU A 156 5.47 15.24 11.73
CA LEU A 156 4.41 15.45 10.74
C LEU A 156 4.62 14.56 9.51
N ARG A 157 5.85 14.49 8.98
CA ARG A 157 6.20 13.59 7.87
C ARG A 157 5.86 12.14 8.18
N LEU A 158 6.34 11.63 9.32
CA LEU A 158 6.12 10.23 9.72
C LEU A 158 4.66 9.93 10.03
N GLN A 159 3.93 10.88 10.61
CA GLN A 159 2.48 10.75 10.82
C GLN A 159 1.73 10.64 9.50
N ASN A 160 2.05 11.47 8.51
CA ASN A 160 1.43 11.40 7.19
C ASN A 160 1.76 10.07 6.48
N GLU A 161 3.00 9.59 6.58
CA GLU A 161 3.40 8.29 6.02
C GLU A 161 2.67 7.12 6.71
N LYS A 162 2.52 7.17 8.04
CA LYS A 162 1.73 6.20 8.80
C LYS A 162 0.25 6.24 8.41
N LEU A 163 -0.33 7.43 8.29
CA LEU A 163 -1.72 7.61 7.86
C LEU A 163 -1.96 7.03 6.45
N ALA A 164 -0.98 7.19 5.54
CA ALA A 164 -1.04 6.60 4.22
C ALA A 164 -1.18 5.07 4.29
N LEU A 165 -0.34 4.42 5.11
CA LEU A 165 -0.39 2.98 5.32
C LEU A 165 -1.70 2.53 5.98
N ASP A 166 -2.13 3.25 7.01
CA ASP A 166 -3.31 2.89 7.79
C ASP A 166 -4.60 3.07 6.98
N ASN A 167 -4.73 4.14 6.19
CA ASN A 167 -5.89 4.35 5.32
C ASN A 167 -5.98 3.28 4.24
N ALA A 168 -4.86 2.97 3.60
CA ALA A 168 -4.74 1.87 2.65
C ALA A 168 -5.20 0.52 3.26
N ASN A 169 -4.81 0.25 4.51
CA ASN A 169 -5.22 -0.97 5.22
C ASN A 169 -6.69 -0.94 5.68
N LYS A 170 -7.20 0.20 6.15
CA LYS A 170 -8.59 0.36 6.61
C LYS A 170 -9.59 0.18 5.48
N GLN A 171 -9.34 0.79 4.31
CA GLN A 171 -10.20 0.61 3.13
C GLN A 171 -10.34 -0.87 2.76
N ARG A 172 -9.23 -1.63 2.79
CA ARG A 172 -9.24 -3.08 2.61
C ARG A 172 -10.12 -3.80 3.64
N VAL A 173 -9.97 -3.52 4.93
CA VAL A 173 -10.74 -4.20 5.98
C VAL A 173 -12.24 -3.97 5.78
N VAL A 174 -12.66 -2.75 5.48
CA VAL A 174 -14.08 -2.41 5.25
C VAL A 174 -14.62 -3.17 4.03
N GLU A 175 -13.89 -3.18 2.92
CA GLU A 175 -14.34 -3.78 1.66
C GLU A 175 -14.33 -5.32 1.70
N VAL A 176 -13.35 -5.94 2.35
CA VAL A 176 -13.32 -7.40 2.62
C VAL A 176 -14.46 -7.82 3.54
N THR A 177 -14.76 -7.00 4.56
CA THR A 177 -15.89 -7.27 5.46
C THR A 177 -17.21 -7.25 4.68
N LYS A 178 -17.43 -6.25 3.82
CA LYS A 178 -18.60 -6.20 2.93
C LYS A 178 -18.69 -7.40 1.99
N GLU A 179 -17.57 -7.88 1.45
CA GLU A 179 -17.56 -9.08 0.61
C GLU A 179 -17.93 -10.35 1.39
N LEU A 180 -17.37 -10.53 2.59
CA LEU A 180 -17.73 -11.63 3.47
C LEU A 180 -19.22 -11.57 3.81
N GLU A 181 -19.75 -10.40 4.13
CA GLU A 181 -21.18 -10.18 4.37
C GLU A 181 -22.03 -10.57 3.15
N GLN A 182 -21.65 -10.13 1.94
CA GLN A 182 -22.38 -10.47 0.71
C GLN A 182 -22.34 -11.97 0.39
N LYS A 183 -21.17 -12.61 0.51
CA LYS A 183 -21.02 -14.06 0.28
C LYS A 183 -21.76 -14.89 1.32
N LEU A 184 -21.75 -14.47 2.58
CA LEU A 184 -22.50 -15.12 3.65
C LEU A 184 -24.00 -14.92 3.47
N ALA A 185 -24.45 -13.70 3.10
CA ALA A 185 -25.85 -13.42 2.81
C ALA A 185 -26.38 -14.26 1.65
N ALA A 186 -25.60 -14.41 0.57
CA ALA A 186 -25.93 -15.29 -0.56
C ALA A 186 -26.05 -16.78 -0.15
N ARG A 187 -25.45 -17.17 0.99
CA ARG A 187 -25.53 -18.51 1.57
C ARG A 187 -26.55 -18.62 2.73
N GLY A 188 -27.33 -17.56 3.00
CA GLY A 188 -28.32 -17.53 4.08
C GLY A 188 -27.73 -17.30 5.47
N PHE A 189 -26.57 -16.66 5.58
CA PHE A 189 -25.93 -16.30 6.85
C PHE A 189 -25.80 -14.77 6.98
N GLU A 190 -25.87 -14.26 8.21
CA GLU A 190 -25.62 -12.86 8.56
C GLU A 190 -24.45 -12.75 9.54
N ILE A 191 -23.69 -11.65 9.50
CA ILE A 191 -22.62 -11.40 10.46
C ILE A 191 -23.19 -10.65 11.67
N ARG A 192 -23.12 -11.25 12.86
CA ARG A 192 -23.42 -10.57 14.13
C ARG A 192 -22.15 -10.22 14.88
N LYS A 193 -22.08 -8.99 15.39
CA LYS A 193 -21.03 -8.56 16.32
C LYS A 193 -21.36 -9.08 17.71
N ARG A 194 -20.42 -9.78 18.35
CA ARG A 194 -20.52 -10.20 19.74
C ARG A 194 -19.28 -9.74 20.50
N MET A 195 -19.47 -9.23 21.71
CA MET A 195 -18.33 -8.99 22.61
C MET A 195 -17.95 -10.29 23.30
N ILE A 196 -16.68 -10.68 23.22
CA ILE A 196 -16.11 -11.78 23.99
C ILE A 196 -14.94 -11.21 24.79
N GLY A 197 -15.13 -11.04 26.09
CA GLY A 197 -14.21 -10.28 26.94
C GLY A 197 -14.11 -8.81 26.48
N LYS A 198 -12.88 -8.32 26.27
CA LYS A 198 -12.60 -6.96 25.74
C LYS A 198 -12.49 -6.89 24.21
N LYS A 199 -12.79 -7.97 23.48
CA LYS A 199 -12.65 -8.03 22.01
C LYS A 199 -14.01 -8.12 21.32
N ILE A 200 -14.16 -7.39 20.22
CA ILE A 200 -15.29 -7.53 19.30
C ILE A 200 -14.99 -8.70 18.37
N VAL A 201 -15.87 -9.70 18.35
CA VAL A 201 -15.80 -10.87 17.48
C VAL A 201 -16.97 -10.83 16.51
N TYR A 202 -16.71 -11.13 15.24
CA TYR A 202 -17.70 -11.19 14.17
C TYR A 202 -18.05 -12.65 13.93
N GLN A 203 -19.30 -13.04 14.17
CA GLN A 203 -19.78 -14.41 14.02
C GLN A 203 -20.80 -14.50 12.88
N ALA A 204 -20.62 -15.45 11.96
CA ALA A 204 -21.62 -15.79 10.97
C ALA A 204 -22.74 -16.62 11.64
N VAL A 205 -23.98 -16.16 11.55
CA VAL A 205 -25.17 -16.78 12.12
C VAL A 205 -26.13 -17.08 10.96
N ARG A 206 -26.76 -18.26 10.95
CA ARG A 206 -27.73 -18.59 9.91
C ARG A 206 -28.95 -17.67 10.07
N ARG A 207 -29.43 -17.09 8.96
CA ARG A 207 -30.72 -16.40 8.92
C ARG A 207 -31.85 -17.38 9.16
#